data_AF-R1FDE3-F1
#
_entry.id   AF-R1FDE3-F1
#
_cell.length_a   1.000
_cell.length_b   1.000
_cell.length_c   1.000
_cell.angle_alpha   90.00
_cell.angle_beta   90.00
_cell.angle_gamma   90.00
#
_symmetry.space_group_name_H-M   'P 1'
#
loop_
_entity.id
_entity.type
_entity.pdbx_description
1 polymer ?
#
loop_
_entity_poly.entity_id
_entity_poly.type
_entity_poly.pdbx_seq_one_letter_code
_entity_poly.pdbx_strand_id
1 'polypeptide(L)' 'LSGTIPPQLGDISQLQELDLGSNSISGTIPPQTSKLSQLKNLRLNDNDISGTVPSQLKNLP' A
#
# COMPACT_ATOMS: atom_id res chain seq x y z
N LEU A 1 -5.96 5.94 12.16
CA LEU A 1 -5.76 6.72 10.90
C LEU A 1 -6.95 6.47 9.97
N SER A 2 -7.38 7.45 9.19
CA SER A 2 -8.52 7.33 8.26
C SER A 2 -8.24 8.02 6.92
N GLY A 3 -9.03 7.71 5.90
CA GLY A 3 -8.87 8.23 4.54
C GLY A 3 -8.38 7.16 3.58
N THR A 4 -7.74 7.55 2.48
CA THR A 4 -7.25 6.62 1.45
C THR A 4 -5.73 6.56 1.42
N ILE A 5 -5.15 5.48 0.89
CA ILE A 5 -3.70 5.42 0.63
C ILE A 5 -3.36 6.44 -0.47
N PRO A 6 -2.49 7.43 -0.21
CA PRO A 6 -2.13 8.42 -1.22
C PRO A 6 -1.20 7.79 -2.27
N PRO A 7 -1.38 8.06 -3.57
CA PRO A 7 -0.49 7.53 -4.62
C PRO A 7 0.96 7.99 -4.47
N GLN A 8 1.20 9.14 -3.84
CA GLN A 8 2.53 9.69 -3.54
C GLN A 8 3.33 8.80 -2.58
N LEU A 9 2.68 7.90 -1.86
CA LEU A 9 3.39 6.91 -1.03
C LEU A 9 4.37 6.08 -1.87
N GLY A 10 4.04 5.81 -3.13
CA GLY A 10 4.91 5.12 -4.07
C GLY A 10 6.24 5.83 -4.35
N ASP A 11 6.35 7.13 -4.08
CA ASP A 11 7.59 7.87 -4.36
C ASP A 11 8.67 7.66 -3.28
N ILE A 12 8.32 6.99 -2.16
CA ILE A 12 9.26 6.61 -1.09
C ILE A 12 9.94 5.29 -1.44
N SER A 13 10.75 5.28 -2.52
CA SER A 13 11.37 4.06 -3.08
C SER A 13 12.25 3.26 -2.09
N GLN A 14 12.74 3.90 -1.04
CA GLN A 14 13.58 3.29 -0.01
C GLN A 14 12.79 2.63 1.14
N LEU A 15 11.46 2.72 1.13
CA LEU A 15 10.62 2.16 2.19
C LEU A 15 10.72 0.63 2.19
N GLN A 16 11.09 0.06 3.33
CA GLN A 16 11.21 -1.40 3.49
C GLN A 16 10.01 -2.02 4.20
N GLU A 17 9.35 -1.25 5.05
CA GLU A 17 8.20 -1.69 5.83
C GLU A 17 7.12 -0.61 5.81
N LEU A 18 5.90 -1.02 5.46
CA LEU A 18 4.70 -0.21 5.51
C LEU A 18 3.65 -0.95 6.32
N ASP A 19 3.50 -0.56 7.59
CA ASP A 19 2.44 -1.07 8.46
C ASP A 19 1.34 -0.02 8.63
N LEU A 20 0.19 -0.31 8.03
CA LEU A 20 -1.04 0.46 8.17
C LEU A 20 -2.15 -0.42 8.76
N GLY A 21 -1.81 -1.56 9.35
CA GLY A 21 -2.78 -2.49 9.94
C GLY A 21 -3.64 -1.85 11.03
N SER A 22 -4.86 -2.35 11.20
CA SER A 22 -5.78 -1.93 12.28
C SER A 22 -6.07 -0.42 12.28
N ASN A 23 -6.48 0.10 11.12
CA ASN A 23 -6.87 1.48 10.93
C ASN A 23 -8.27 1.58 10.27
N SER A 24 -8.71 2.79 9.97
CA SER A 24 -9.97 3.07 9.25
C SER A 24 -9.68 3.60 7.84
N ILE A 25 -8.67 3.04 7.18
CA ILE A 25 -8.32 3.40 5.80
C ILE A 25 -9.30 2.70 4.86
N SER A 26 -9.78 3.41 3.85
CA SER A 26 -10.74 2.91 2.87
C SER A 26 -10.29 3.18 1.43
N GLY A 27 -11.07 2.71 0.45
CA GLY A 27 -10.75 2.85 -0.97
C GLY A 27 -9.92 1.68 -1.49
N THR A 28 -9.05 1.95 -2.47
CA THR A 28 -8.26 0.92 -3.18
C THR A 28 -6.77 1.08 -2.89
N ILE A 29 -5.98 0.05 -3.23
CA ILE A 29 -4.52 0.14 -3.23
C ILE A 29 -4.09 0.87 -4.52
N PRO A 30 -3.41 2.02 -4.45
CA PRO A 30 -2.96 2.74 -5.65
C PRO A 30 -1.91 1.91 -6.40
N PRO A 31 -1.96 1.79 -7.73
CA PRO A 31 -0.93 1.10 -8.51
C PRO A 31 0.48 1.64 -8.28
N GLN A 32 0.63 2.91 -7.90
CA GLN A 32 1.90 3.56 -7.57
C GLN A 32 2.62 2.90 -6.40
N THR A 33 1.93 2.14 -5.53
CA THR A 33 2.55 1.34 -4.48
C THR A 33 3.56 0.31 -5.02
N SER A 34 3.47 -0.05 -6.30
CA SER A 34 4.47 -0.89 -6.97
C SER A 34 5.83 -0.21 -7.15
N LYS A 35 5.93 1.10 -6.98
CA LYS A 35 7.19 1.86 -7.02
C LYS A 35 8.03 1.68 -5.75
N LEU A 36 7.46 1.10 -4.69
CA LEU A 36 8.15 0.79 -3.44
C LEU A 36 9.11 -0.41 -3.63
N SER A 37 10.13 -0.22 -4.45
CA SER A 37 11.01 -1.30 -4.94
C SER A 37 11.89 -1.94 -3.86
N GLN A 38 11.95 -1.38 -2.66
CA GLN A 38 12.64 -1.94 -1.50
C GLN A 38 11.68 -2.52 -0.45
N LEU A 39 10.37 -2.52 -0.70
CA LEU A 39 9.35 -2.94 0.27
C LEU A 39 9.41 -4.45 0.46
N LYS A 40 9.54 -4.86 1.72
CA LYS A 40 9.57 -6.27 2.14
C LYS A 40 8.32 -6.66 2.89
N ASN A 41 7.76 -5.71 3.65
CA ASN A 41 6.59 -5.93 4.49
C ASN A 41 5.52 -4.90 4.17
N LEU A 42 4.35 -5.36 3.74
CA LEU A 42 3.16 -4.55 3.54
C LEU A 42 2.03 -5.12 4.41
N ARG A 43 1.60 -4.37 5.43
CA ARG A 43 0.45 -4.72 6.26
C ARG A 43 -0.66 -3.73 6.07
N LEU A 44 -1.79 -4.23 5.59
CA LEU A 44 -3.01 -3.49 5.32
C LEU A 44 -4.25 -4.14 5.98
N ASN A 45 -4.04 -5.14 6.84
CA ASN A 45 -5.11 -5.88 7.52
C ASN A 45 -5.96 -4.96 8.40
N ASP A 46 -7.19 -5.39 8.69
CA ASP A 46 -8.11 -4.66 9.58
C ASP A 46 -8.29 -3.18 9.16
N ASN A 47 -8.64 -2.99 7.89
CA ASN A 47 -9.01 -1.72 7.26
C ASN A 47 -10.21 -1.95 6.33
N ASP A 48 -10.82 -0.88 5.84
CA ASP A 48 -11.96 -0.89 4.90
C ASP A 48 -11.51 -0.81 3.43
N ILE A 49 -10.36 -1.41 3.09
CA ILE A 49 -9.81 -1.44 1.73
C ILE A 49 -10.60 -2.44 0.88
N SER A 50 -11.00 -2.02 -0.31
CA SER A 50 -11.80 -2.80 -1.25
C SER A 50 -11.29 -2.65 -2.69
N GLY A 51 -11.92 -3.34 -3.64
CA GLY A 51 -11.53 -3.34 -5.04
C GLY A 51 -10.50 -4.42 -5.38
N THR A 52 -9.86 -4.29 -6.54
CA THR A 52 -8.88 -5.27 -7.04
C THR A 52 -7.48 -4.94 -6.55
N VAL A 53 -6.73 -5.97 -6.19
CA VAL A 53 -5.29 -5.83 -5.93
C VAL A 53 -4.60 -5.49 -7.26
N PRO A 54 -3.88 -4.36 -7.37
CA PRO A 54 -3.18 -3.98 -8.60
C PRO A 54 -2.20 -5.07 -9.03
N SER A 55 -2.23 -5.45 -10.30
CA SER A 55 -1.33 -6.49 -10.84
C SER A 55 0.15 -6.08 -10.74
N GLN A 56 0.43 -4.78 -10.70
CA GLN A 56 1.77 -4.21 -10.55
C GLN A 56 2.42 -4.57 -9.20
N LEU A 57 1.63 -4.88 -8.17
CA LEU A 57 2.15 -5.32 -6.87
C LEU A 57 2.85 -6.69 -6.94
N LYS A 58 2.59 -7.48 -7.99
CA LYS A 58 3.30 -8.75 -8.24
C LYS A 58 4.80 -8.55 -8.50
N ASN A 59 5.22 -7.33 -8.79
CA ASN A 59 6.62 -6.99 -9.07
C ASN A 59 7.37 -6.48 -7.83
N LEU A 60 6.73 -6.45 -6.65
CA LEU A 60 7.42 -6.17 -5.40
C LEU A 60 8.39 -7.34 -5.07
N PRO A 61 9.56 -7.03 -4.48
CA PRO A 61 10.60 -8.02 -4.20
C PRO A 61 10.23 -9.02 -3.09
#